data_AF-A0A7W1ALM9-F1
#
_entry.id   AF-A0A7W1ALM9-F1
#
_cell.length_a   1.000
_cell.length_b   1.000
_cell.length_c   1.000
_cell.angle_alpha   90.00
_cell.angle_beta   90.00
_cell.angle_gamma   90.00
#
_symmetry.space_group_name_H-M   'P 1'
#
loop_
_entity.id
_entity.type
_entity.pdbx_description
1 polymer ?
#
loop_
_entity_poly.entity_id
_entity_poly.type
_entity_poly.pdbx_seq_one_letter_code
_entity_poly.pdbx_strand_id
1 'polypeptide(L)'
;MRPFVLMVWFAVGCGARSSPPSDPTSEPTDLGGWNWQGWTKLSESPFASEGHQAVFVDVYVPAEYVGAYRDRAQPAPVGMRVAKVQHEKSGAGTVTGVTVMRKMSPGYDAAHGDWFYGVYDPAGTKAIKHGRIEMCIDCHDQAADRDYLIGLPAP
;
A
#
# COMPACT_ATOMS: atom_id res chain seq x y z
N MET A 1 -8.96 -70.75 -24.08
CA MET A 1 -9.92 -69.95 -23.29
C MET A 1 -9.14 -68.87 -22.56
N ARG A 2 -9.59 -67.61 -22.61
CA ARG A 2 -8.80 -66.38 -22.37
C ARG A 2 -8.60 -66.09 -20.87
N PRO A 3 -7.44 -65.59 -20.39
CA PRO A 3 -7.36 -65.01 -19.07
C PRO A 3 -7.87 -63.55 -19.07
N PHE A 4 -8.70 -63.24 -18.07
CA PHE A 4 -9.18 -61.89 -17.77
C PHE A 4 -8.03 -61.05 -17.19
N VAL A 5 -7.77 -59.88 -17.77
CA VAL A 5 -6.89 -58.86 -17.18
C VAL A 5 -7.77 -57.85 -16.46
N LEU A 6 -7.62 -57.73 -15.14
CA LEU A 6 -8.25 -56.69 -14.33
C LEU A 6 -7.48 -55.37 -14.55
N MET A 7 -8.18 -54.36 -15.06
CA MET A 7 -7.65 -53.01 -15.24
C MET A 7 -7.95 -52.19 -13.98
N VAL A 8 -6.93 -51.94 -13.17
CA VAL A 8 -7.03 -51.05 -12.00
C VAL A 8 -6.88 -49.60 -12.50
N TRP A 9 -7.95 -48.83 -12.35
CA TRP A 9 -7.94 -47.39 -12.59
C TRP A 9 -7.44 -46.67 -11.33
N PHE A 10 -6.27 -46.05 -11.40
CA PHE A 10 -5.86 -45.04 -10.43
C PHE A 10 -6.57 -43.73 -10.78
N ALA A 11 -7.49 -43.28 -9.92
CA ALA A 11 -8.03 -41.93 -9.95
C ALA A 11 -6.93 -40.95 -9.53
N VAL A 12 -6.45 -40.14 -10.48
CA VAL A 12 -5.57 -39.00 -10.20
C VAL A 12 -6.44 -37.91 -9.57
N GLY A 13 -6.24 -37.65 -8.28
CA GLY A 13 -6.89 -36.56 -7.57
C GLY A 13 -6.39 -35.20 -8.05
N CYS A 14 -7.32 -34.27 -8.28
CA CYS A 14 -7.02 -32.84 -8.43
C CYS A 14 -6.44 -32.30 -7.11
N GLY A 15 -5.12 -32.24 -6.99
CA GLY A 15 -4.46 -31.44 -5.97
C GLY A 15 -4.44 -29.97 -6.40
N ALA A 16 -5.18 -29.11 -5.68
CA ALA A 16 -5.02 -27.67 -5.78
C ALA A 16 -3.57 -27.31 -5.42
N ARG A 17 -2.81 -26.80 -6.39
CA ARG A 17 -1.46 -26.29 -6.14
C ARG A 17 -1.57 -24.95 -5.41
N SER A 18 -1.28 -24.95 -4.11
CA SER A 18 -0.98 -23.72 -3.39
C SER A 18 0.28 -23.11 -4.01
N SER A 19 0.21 -21.86 -4.45
CA SER A 19 1.41 -21.12 -4.85
C SER A 19 2.38 -21.05 -3.66
N PRO A 20 3.70 -21.20 -3.88
CA PRO A 20 4.67 -21.00 -2.81
C PRO A 20 4.54 -19.57 -2.25
N PRO A 21 4.81 -19.35 -0.95
CA PRO A 21 4.82 -18.01 -0.38
C PRO A 21 5.80 -17.14 -1.17
N SER A 22 5.34 -15.97 -1.60
CA SER A 22 6.17 -14.97 -2.26
C SER A 22 7.28 -14.54 -1.31
N ASP A 23 8.52 -14.47 -1.83
CA ASP A 23 9.67 -13.94 -1.12
C ASP A 23 9.33 -12.53 -0.60
N PRO A 24 9.44 -12.26 0.72
CA PRO A 24 9.10 -10.95 1.26
C PRO A 24 9.93 -9.83 0.65
N THR A 25 11.11 -10.13 0.10
CA THR A 25 11.97 -9.16 -0.60
C THR A 25 11.53 -8.89 -2.04
N SER A 26 10.55 -9.62 -2.58
CA SER A 26 10.02 -9.34 -3.93
C SER A 26 9.07 -8.15 -3.92
N GLU A 27 9.06 -7.41 -5.03
CA GLU A 27 8.07 -6.35 -5.25
C GLU A 27 6.64 -6.93 -5.29
N PRO A 28 5.65 -6.29 -4.64
CA PRO A 28 4.29 -6.79 -4.65
C PRO A 28 3.71 -6.74 -6.06
N THR A 29 3.02 -7.81 -6.45
CA THR A 29 2.31 -7.89 -7.72
C THR A 29 0.88 -7.34 -7.63
N ASP A 30 0.34 -7.16 -6.41
CA ASP A 30 -1.01 -6.64 -6.15
C ASP A 30 -1.03 -5.11 -6.07
N LEU A 31 -0.76 -4.46 -7.20
CA LEU A 31 -0.67 -2.99 -7.31
C LEU A 31 -2.03 -2.27 -7.29
N GLY A 32 -3.13 -2.99 -7.12
CA GLY A 32 -4.50 -2.45 -7.11
C GLY A 32 -5.11 -2.35 -5.71
N GLY A 33 -6.41 -2.03 -5.65
CA GLY A 33 -7.17 -2.04 -4.40
C GLY A 33 -6.98 -0.81 -3.52
N TRP A 34 -6.50 0.31 -4.09
CA TRP A 34 -6.39 1.57 -3.38
C TRP A 34 -7.75 2.20 -3.09
N ASN A 35 -8.73 2.12 -4.01
CA ASN A 35 -10.16 2.46 -3.79
C ASN A 35 -10.42 3.59 -2.76
N TRP A 36 -9.59 4.63 -2.80
CA TRP A 36 -9.40 5.56 -1.69
C TRP A 36 -10.63 6.45 -1.49
N GLN A 37 -11.47 6.55 -2.52
CA GLN A 37 -12.75 7.24 -2.49
C GLN A 37 -13.70 6.65 -1.44
N GLY A 38 -13.52 5.38 -1.07
CA GLY A 38 -14.28 4.71 -0.01
C GLY A 38 -13.62 4.75 1.37
N TRP A 39 -12.44 5.36 1.51
CA TRP A 39 -11.67 5.39 2.75
C TRP A 39 -12.02 6.60 3.62
N THR A 40 -11.61 6.57 4.87
CA THR A 40 -11.79 7.70 5.78
C THR A 40 -10.80 8.81 5.43
N LYS A 41 -11.33 9.97 5.02
CA LYS A 41 -10.56 11.21 4.90
C LYS A 41 -10.18 11.72 6.30
N LEU A 42 -8.90 11.97 6.53
CA LEU A 42 -8.35 12.40 7.81
C LEU A 42 -8.05 13.90 7.86
N SER A 43 -7.70 14.51 6.73
CA SER A 43 -7.52 15.95 6.61
C SER A 43 -8.88 16.66 6.64
N GLU A 44 -8.97 17.78 7.34
CA GLU A 44 -10.17 18.64 7.27
C GLU A 44 -10.27 19.31 5.89
N SER A 45 -9.14 19.82 5.40
CA SER A 45 -8.99 20.41 4.07
C SER A 45 -7.64 20.04 3.45
N PRO A 46 -7.51 20.09 2.10
CA PRO A 46 -6.23 19.84 1.46
C PRO A 46 -5.17 20.83 1.94
N PHE A 47 -4.00 20.33 2.32
CA PHE A 47 -2.89 21.13 2.82
C PHE A 47 -1.65 21.00 1.93
N ALA A 48 -0.82 22.03 1.87
CA ALA A 48 0.42 21.98 1.11
C ALA A 48 1.37 20.93 1.71
N SER A 49 1.87 20.02 0.88
CA SER A 49 2.81 18.99 1.30
C SER A 49 4.14 19.14 0.57
N GLU A 50 5.17 19.57 1.29
CA GLU A 50 6.53 19.72 0.74
C GLU A 50 7.05 18.41 0.15
N GLY A 51 6.85 17.29 0.84
CA GLY A 51 7.20 15.95 0.37
C GLY A 51 6.46 15.49 -0.90
N HIS A 52 5.44 16.24 -1.34
CA HIS A 52 4.72 16.02 -2.59
C HIS A 52 4.86 17.22 -3.53
N GLN A 53 6.04 17.87 -3.52
CA GLN A 53 6.37 19.02 -4.38
C GLN A 53 5.48 20.25 -4.14
N ALA A 54 5.11 20.48 -2.89
CA ALA A 54 4.26 21.59 -2.44
C ALA A 54 2.87 21.63 -3.09
N VAL A 55 2.37 20.52 -3.63
CA VAL A 55 0.96 20.38 -4.03
C VAL A 55 0.05 20.24 -2.80
N PHE A 56 -1.23 20.51 -2.98
CA PHE A 56 -2.24 20.31 -1.94
C PHE A 56 -2.62 18.84 -1.86
N VAL A 57 -2.62 18.26 -0.66
CA VAL A 57 -2.99 16.86 -0.47
C VAL A 57 -4.08 16.69 0.58
N ASP A 58 -4.98 15.75 0.32
CA ASP A 58 -5.82 15.12 1.34
C ASP A 58 -5.23 13.76 1.74
N VAL A 59 -5.43 13.37 2.99
CA VAL A 59 -4.97 12.07 3.52
C VAL A 59 -6.16 11.15 3.74
N TYR A 60 -6.09 9.93 3.20
CA TYR A 60 -7.10 8.89 3.34
C TYR A 60 -6.48 7.60 3.87
N VAL A 61 -7.22 6.92 4.75
CA VAL A 61 -6.82 5.65 5.37
C VAL A 61 -8.08 4.78 5.52
N PRO A 62 -8.02 3.44 5.29
CA PRO A 62 -9.12 2.55 5.62
C PRO A 62 -9.57 2.72 7.08
N ALA A 63 -10.87 2.60 7.34
CA ALA A 63 -11.46 2.94 8.64
C ALA A 63 -10.80 2.19 9.82
N GLU A 64 -10.41 0.94 9.59
CA GLU A 64 -9.75 0.07 10.57
C GLU A 64 -8.34 0.56 10.97
N TYR A 65 -7.69 1.39 10.17
CA TYR A 65 -6.32 1.89 10.43
C TYR A 65 -6.28 3.35 10.90
N VAL A 66 -7.43 4.01 11.08
CA VAL A 66 -7.49 5.42 11.50
C VAL A 66 -6.81 5.64 12.85
N GLY A 67 -7.04 4.76 13.83
CA GLY A 67 -6.39 4.83 15.14
C GLY A 67 -4.88 4.72 15.04
N ALA A 68 -4.39 3.67 14.35
CA ALA A 68 -2.95 3.46 14.13
C ALA A 68 -2.29 4.66 13.43
N TYR A 69 -2.92 5.23 12.40
CA TYR A 69 -2.39 6.40 11.70
C TYR A 69 -2.34 7.65 12.58
N ARG A 70 -3.32 7.86 13.47
CA ARG A 70 -3.38 9.05 14.33
C ARG A 70 -2.37 8.96 15.46
N ASP A 71 -2.30 7.80 16.12
CA ASP A 71 -1.48 7.59 17.30
C ASP A 71 0.01 7.53 16.95
N ARG A 72 0.37 6.76 15.90
CA ARG A 72 1.76 6.53 15.43
C ARG A 72 2.76 6.17 16.54
N ALA A 73 2.26 5.67 17.66
CA ALA A 73 3.05 5.33 18.84
C ALA A 73 3.57 3.88 18.81
N GLN A 74 3.07 3.08 17.87
CA GLN A 74 3.43 1.68 17.65
C GLN A 74 3.70 1.49 16.16
N PRO A 75 4.49 0.46 15.78
CA PRO A 75 4.63 0.08 14.38
C PRO A 75 3.27 -0.11 13.71
N ALA A 76 3.12 0.39 12.50
CA ALA A 76 1.92 0.22 11.71
C ALA A 76 1.65 -1.27 11.49
N PRO A 77 0.38 -1.71 11.56
CA PRO A 77 0.02 -3.08 11.29
C PRO A 77 0.28 -3.42 9.81
N VAL A 78 0.78 -4.63 9.55
CA VAL A 78 0.95 -5.16 8.18
C VAL A 78 -0.37 -5.04 7.41
N GLY A 79 -0.27 -4.59 6.17
CA GLY A 79 -1.43 -4.33 5.31
C GLY A 79 -2.03 -2.94 5.46
N MET A 80 -1.63 -2.14 6.47
CA MET A 80 -2.05 -0.76 6.60
C MET A 80 -1.76 0.02 5.31
N ARG A 81 -2.76 0.73 4.80
CA ARG A 81 -2.67 1.55 3.60
C ARG A 81 -2.94 3.02 3.90
N VAL A 82 -2.20 3.89 3.22
CA VAL A 82 -2.38 5.34 3.27
C VAL A 82 -2.40 5.85 1.84
N ALA A 83 -3.34 6.74 1.52
CA ALA A 83 -3.35 7.49 0.27
C ALA A 83 -3.27 8.99 0.56
N LYS A 84 -2.30 9.66 -0.08
CA LYS A 84 -2.20 11.11 -0.18
C LYS A 84 -2.68 11.51 -1.57
N VAL A 85 -3.87 12.10 -1.63
CA VAL A 85 -4.57 12.47 -2.87
C VAL A 85 -4.25 13.91 -3.19
N GLN A 86 -3.68 14.16 -4.36
CA GLN A 86 -3.16 15.46 -4.77
C GLN A 86 -4.24 16.27 -5.50
N HIS A 87 -4.31 17.56 -5.20
CA HIS A 87 -5.26 18.50 -5.78
C HIS A 87 -4.56 19.68 -6.46
N GLU A 88 -5.15 20.19 -7.53
CA GLU A 88 -4.64 21.35 -8.29
C GLU A 88 -4.56 22.65 -7.46
N LYS A 89 -5.40 22.78 -6.43
CA LYS A 89 -5.54 23.99 -5.60
C LYS A 89 -5.99 23.65 -4.18
N SER A 90 -5.83 24.60 -3.28
CA SER A 90 -6.45 24.56 -1.96
C SER A 90 -7.98 24.58 -2.09
N GLY A 91 -8.67 23.75 -1.29
CA GLY A 91 -10.12 23.60 -1.36
C GLY A 91 -10.59 22.62 -2.45
N ALA A 92 -10.49 21.32 -2.15
CA ALA A 92 -11.02 20.17 -2.90
C ALA A 92 -11.14 20.39 -4.43
N GLY A 93 -10.02 20.69 -5.08
CA GLY A 93 -9.93 20.85 -6.54
C GLY A 93 -9.83 19.52 -7.29
N THR A 94 -9.64 19.59 -8.61
CA THR A 94 -9.41 18.41 -9.46
C THR A 94 -8.26 17.56 -8.91
N VAL A 95 -8.49 16.24 -8.80
CA VAL A 95 -7.44 15.29 -8.39
C VAL A 95 -6.43 15.14 -9.53
N THR A 96 -5.17 15.39 -9.23
CA THR A 96 -4.08 15.35 -10.22
C THR A 96 -3.21 14.11 -10.11
N GLY A 97 -3.28 13.39 -9.00
CA GLY A 97 -2.55 12.15 -8.77
C GLY A 97 -2.79 11.59 -7.38
N VAL A 98 -2.34 10.36 -7.16
CA VAL A 98 -2.45 9.69 -5.87
C VAL A 98 -1.11 9.07 -5.53
N THR A 99 -0.60 9.40 -4.35
CA THR A 99 0.62 8.80 -3.78
C THR A 99 0.24 7.94 -2.59
N VAL A 100 0.79 6.74 -2.51
CA VAL A 100 0.32 5.72 -1.57
C VAL A 100 1.45 5.08 -0.81
N MET A 101 1.11 4.56 0.36
CA MET A 101 1.97 3.71 1.17
C MET A 101 1.22 2.46 1.61
N ARG A 102 1.91 1.32 1.68
CA ARG A 102 1.41 0.10 2.31
C ARG A 102 2.46 -0.51 3.22
N LYS A 103 2.09 -0.85 4.45
CA LYS A 103 2.94 -1.60 5.35
C LYS A 103 3.02 -3.05 4.85
N MET A 104 4.21 -3.49 4.50
CA MET A 104 4.49 -4.83 3.99
C MET A 104 4.82 -5.78 5.14
N SER A 105 4.91 -7.07 4.81
CA SER A 105 5.41 -8.07 5.75
C SER A 105 6.88 -7.81 6.09
N PRO A 106 7.34 -8.18 7.30
CA PRO A 106 8.73 -7.99 7.70
C PRO A 106 9.72 -8.59 6.71
N GLY A 107 10.77 -7.82 6.38
CA GLY A 107 11.84 -8.23 5.47
C GLY A 107 11.68 -7.72 4.04
N TYR A 108 10.57 -7.05 3.70
CA TYR A 108 10.43 -6.38 2.41
C TYR A 108 11.43 -5.24 2.26
N ASP A 109 11.52 -4.38 3.27
CA ASP A 109 12.47 -3.28 3.27
C ASP A 109 12.85 -2.94 4.70
N ALA A 110 13.49 -3.91 5.36
CA ALA A 110 13.70 -3.87 6.81
C ALA A 110 14.51 -2.65 7.28
N ALA A 111 15.36 -2.07 6.40
CA ALA A 111 16.11 -0.86 6.70
C ALA A 111 15.21 0.39 6.75
N HIS A 112 14.10 0.37 6.00
CA HIS A 112 13.19 1.51 5.80
C HIS A 112 11.75 1.18 6.25
N GLY A 113 11.64 0.28 7.24
CA GLY A 113 10.38 -0.02 7.93
C GLY A 113 9.38 -0.84 7.13
N ASP A 114 9.83 -1.60 6.13
CA ASP A 114 8.97 -2.48 5.33
C ASP A 114 7.80 -1.73 4.67
N TRP A 115 8.04 -0.51 4.18
CA TRP A 115 7.02 0.28 3.49
C TRP A 115 7.14 0.15 1.97
N PHE A 116 6.05 -0.26 1.33
CA PHE A 116 5.86 -0.10 -0.10
C PHE A 116 5.37 1.31 -0.39
N TYR A 117 5.90 1.93 -1.46
CA TYR A 117 5.48 3.23 -1.95
C TYR A 117 4.91 3.13 -3.36
N GLY A 118 4.02 4.05 -3.74
CA GLY A 118 3.55 4.12 -5.11
C GLY A 118 3.03 5.49 -5.53
N VAL A 119 3.14 5.75 -6.83
CA VAL A 119 2.59 6.91 -7.53
C VAL A 119 1.60 6.38 -8.56
N TYR A 120 0.37 6.86 -8.49
CA TYR A 120 -0.75 6.40 -9.29
C TYR A 120 -1.40 7.56 -10.05
N ASP A 121 -2.16 7.20 -11.07
CA ASP A 121 -3.09 8.10 -11.74
C ASP A 121 -4.14 8.68 -10.77
N PRO A 122 -4.88 9.74 -11.16
CA PRO A 122 -5.90 10.35 -10.30
C PRO A 122 -6.96 9.38 -9.74
N ALA A 123 -7.24 8.30 -10.48
CA ALA A 123 -8.19 7.28 -10.04
C ALA A 123 -7.60 6.34 -8.97
N GLY A 124 -6.26 6.27 -8.81
CA GLY A 124 -5.58 5.32 -7.95
C GLY A 124 -5.58 3.88 -8.50
N THR A 125 -5.77 3.72 -9.81
CA THR A 125 -5.96 2.41 -10.46
C THR A 125 -4.77 1.97 -11.28
N LYS A 126 -4.02 2.92 -11.85
CA LYS A 126 -2.83 2.64 -12.66
C LYS A 126 -1.57 3.13 -11.96
N ALA A 127 -0.68 2.21 -11.61
CA ALA A 127 0.63 2.55 -11.09
C ALA A 127 1.48 3.20 -12.19
N ILE A 128 2.12 4.32 -11.85
CA ILE A 128 3.10 5.05 -12.65
C ILE A 128 4.51 4.71 -12.18
N LYS A 129 4.70 4.65 -10.85
CA LYS A 129 5.91 4.17 -10.15
C LYS A 129 5.48 3.40 -8.91
N HIS A 130 6.22 2.38 -8.51
CA HIS A 130 5.92 1.63 -7.29
C HIS A 130 7.15 0.91 -6.73
N GLY A 131 7.04 0.47 -5.48
CA GLY A 131 8.03 -0.33 -4.80
C GLY A 131 8.84 0.45 -3.77
N ARG A 132 10.15 0.14 -3.70
CA ARG A 132 11.14 0.87 -2.90
C ARG A 132 11.61 2.12 -3.64
N ILE A 133 10.76 3.14 -3.67
CA ILE A 133 11.06 4.40 -4.37
C ILE A 133 12.00 5.24 -3.50
N GLU A 134 13.27 5.35 -3.90
CA GLU A 134 14.34 6.04 -3.14
C GLU A 134 13.93 7.44 -2.65
N MET A 135 13.38 8.29 -3.53
CA MET A 135 12.92 9.62 -3.13
C MET A 135 11.80 9.62 -2.07
N CYS A 136 11.00 8.55 -2.01
CA CYS A 136 9.97 8.40 -0.97
C CYS A 136 10.62 7.95 0.34
N ILE A 137 11.52 6.96 0.27
CA ILE A 137 12.29 6.44 1.39
C ILE A 137 13.07 7.57 2.08
N ASP A 138 13.86 8.34 1.34
CA ASP A 138 14.70 9.42 1.90
C ASP A 138 13.89 10.47 2.69
N CYS A 139 12.68 10.77 2.23
CA CYS A 139 11.79 11.70 2.93
C CYS A 139 11.16 11.05 4.17
N HIS A 140 10.71 9.80 4.03
CA HIS A 140 10.00 9.08 5.08
C HIS A 140 10.92 8.53 6.19
N ASP A 141 12.20 8.31 5.92
CA ASP A 141 13.22 7.93 6.91
C ASP A 141 13.38 9.00 8.01
N GLN A 142 13.08 10.26 7.70
CA GLN A 142 13.04 11.35 8.69
C GLN A 142 11.91 11.20 9.73
N ALA A 143 11.02 10.23 9.50
CA ALA A 143 9.93 9.87 10.39
C ALA A 143 10.11 8.45 10.98
N ALA A 144 11.33 7.90 10.99
CA ALA A 144 11.60 6.56 11.53
C ALA A 144 11.17 6.40 13.01
N ASP A 145 11.18 7.49 13.79
CA ASP A 145 10.70 7.54 15.18
C ASP A 145 9.18 7.27 15.33
N ARG A 146 8.43 7.36 14.24
CA ARG A 146 6.97 7.18 14.16
C ARG A 146 6.58 6.25 13.02
N ASP A 147 7.40 5.22 12.81
CA ASP A 147 7.27 4.19 11.79
C ASP A 147 7.06 4.75 10.37
N TYR A 148 7.88 5.74 10.01
CA TYR A 148 7.95 6.34 8.68
C TYR A 148 6.66 7.06 8.26
N LEU A 149 5.70 7.29 9.18
CA LEU A 149 4.46 8.01 8.90
C LEU A 149 4.61 9.51 9.14
N ILE A 150 4.54 10.30 8.06
CA ILE A 150 4.41 11.75 8.14
C ILE A 150 2.92 12.10 8.19
N GLY A 151 2.46 12.45 9.39
CA GLY A 151 1.07 12.72 9.74
C GLY A 151 0.46 13.98 9.09
N LEU A 152 -0.66 14.43 9.65
CA LEU A 152 -1.28 15.71 9.29
C LEU A 152 -0.44 16.87 9.87
N PRO A 153 -0.52 18.08 9.28
CA PRO A 153 0.02 19.28 9.91
C PRO A 153 -0.51 19.42 11.34
N ALA A 154 0.30 20.00 12.22
CA ALA A 154 -0.20 20.44 13.51
C ALA A 154 -1.35 21.45 13.29
N PRO A 155 -2.39 21.44 14.16
CA PRO A 155 -3.46 22.43 14.11
C PRO A 155 -2.93 23.86 14.29
#